data_AF-A0A2E7H801-F1
#
_entry.id   AF-A0A2E7H801-F1
#
_cell.length_a   1.000
_cell.length_b   1.000
_cell.length_c   1.000
_cell.angle_alpha   90.00
_cell.angle_beta   90.00
_cell.angle_gamma   90.00
#
_symmetry.space_group_name_H-M   'P 1'
#
loop_
_entity.id
_entity.type
_entity.pdbx_description
1 polymer ?
#
loop_
_entity_poly.entity_id
_entity_poly.type
_entity_poly.pdbx_seq_one_letter_code
_entity_poly.pdbx_strand_id
1 'polypeptide(L)'
;MNTAATKKNSHIIEYVLYVWQMEDLVRAVQFSEAAIEDLFNGEGGTDCEWLLDLGKQMQLEKLEEKGHVSNVLEVQTELALLHDLLIGPMEDEIYASAFKTAEPMLQDLEHNKMGEGMRHPTETMLTALYGWLVLKMRKEDLTLETQSALQPIREMANALARGHVRVYQGI
;
A
#
# COMPACT_ATOMS: atom_id res chain seq x y z
N MET A 1 5.02 -4.30 20.26
CA MET A 1 5.21 -4.22 18.80
C MET A 1 3.91 -3.67 18.24
N ASN A 2 3.96 -2.58 17.48
CA ASN A 2 2.76 -1.93 16.94
C ASN A 2 2.25 -2.65 15.67
N THR A 3 1.08 -2.24 15.19
CA THR A 3 0.40 -2.80 14.02
C THR A 3 1.23 -2.63 12.75
N ALA A 4 1.85 -1.46 12.55
CA ALA A 4 2.71 -1.19 11.40
C ALA A 4 3.88 -2.19 11.32
N ALA A 5 4.59 -2.40 12.43
CA ALA A 5 5.70 -3.35 12.52
C ALA A 5 5.25 -4.79 12.29
N THR A 6 4.08 -5.16 12.82
CA THR A 6 3.49 -6.49 12.59
C THR A 6 3.23 -6.71 11.10
N LYS A 7 2.59 -5.74 10.42
CA LYS A 7 2.31 -5.81 8.99
C LYS A 7 3.57 -5.81 8.14
N LYS A 8 4.59 -5.03 8.50
CA LYS A 8 5.86 -4.98 7.77
C LYS A 8 6.53 -6.35 7.74
N ASN A 9 6.44 -7.10 8.84
CA ASN A 9 7.01 -8.43 8.96
C ASN A 9 6.14 -9.51 8.28
N SER A 10 4.82 -9.41 8.34
CA SER A 10 3.90 -10.46 7.86
C SER A 10 3.47 -10.30 6.40
N HIS A 11 3.23 -9.07 5.94
CA HIS A 11 2.71 -8.79 4.60
C HIS A 11 3.06 -7.37 4.15
N ILE A 12 4.17 -7.24 3.43
CA ILE A 12 4.75 -5.95 3.06
C ILE A 12 3.79 -5.03 2.27
N ILE A 13 2.90 -5.59 1.44
CA ILE A 13 1.88 -4.79 0.73
C ILE A 13 0.84 -4.21 1.70
N GLU A 14 0.44 -4.97 2.72
CA GLU A 14 -0.52 -4.46 3.70
C GLU A 14 0.12 -3.37 4.56
N TYR A 15 1.42 -3.46 4.81
CA TYR A 15 2.17 -2.42 5.47
C TYR A 15 2.12 -1.10 4.68
N VAL A 16 2.40 -1.13 3.37
CA VAL A 16 2.33 0.08 2.52
C VAL A 16 0.92 0.69 2.58
N LEU A 17 -0.12 -0.12 2.34
CA LEU A 17 -1.51 0.35 2.36
C LEU A 17 -1.93 0.90 3.74
N TYR A 18 -1.43 0.29 4.82
CA TYR A 18 -1.68 0.75 6.18
C TYR A 18 -1.01 2.11 6.45
N VAL A 19 0.25 2.30 6.02
CA VAL A 19 0.93 3.59 6.17
C VAL A 19 0.17 4.68 5.42
N TRP A 20 -0.24 4.45 4.17
CA TRP A 20 -1.02 5.43 3.41
C TRP A 20 -2.33 5.82 4.10
N GLN A 21 -3.05 4.82 4.64
CA GLN A 21 -4.26 5.06 5.42
C GLN A 21 -3.99 5.94 6.65
N MET A 22 -2.87 5.71 7.33
CA MET A 22 -2.49 6.43 8.53
C MET A 22 -1.99 7.84 8.23
N GLU A 23 -1.28 8.05 7.11
CA GLU A 23 -0.93 9.39 6.62
C GLU A 23 -2.18 10.22 6.32
N ASP A 24 -3.18 9.62 5.66
CA ASP A 24 -4.46 10.30 5.39
C ASP A 24 -5.24 10.59 6.67
N LEU A 25 -5.20 9.69 7.66
CA LEU A 25 -5.78 9.94 8.98
C LEU A 25 -5.11 11.12 9.69
N VAL A 26 -3.78 11.17 9.70
CA VAL A 26 -3.00 12.27 10.28
C VAL A 26 -3.34 13.61 9.60
N ARG A 27 -3.46 13.62 8.26
CA ARG A 27 -3.89 14.81 7.52
C ARG A 27 -5.33 15.21 7.86
N ALA A 28 -6.24 14.25 7.99
CA ALA A 28 -7.63 14.51 8.31
C ALA A 28 -7.81 15.17 9.68
N VAL A 29 -6.97 14.81 10.66
CA VAL A 29 -6.93 15.44 12.00
C VAL A 29 -5.96 16.62 12.08
N GLN A 30 -5.44 17.09 10.94
CA GLN A 30 -4.57 18.26 10.82
C GLN A 30 -3.33 18.18 11.72
N PHE A 31 -2.75 16.98 11.87
CA PHE A 31 -1.56 16.76 12.71
C PHE A 31 -1.76 17.13 14.20
N SER A 32 -3.00 17.20 14.68
CA SER A 32 -3.29 17.48 16.09
C SER A 32 -2.98 16.26 16.96
N GLU A 33 -1.97 16.38 17.83
CA GLU A 33 -1.60 15.32 18.78
C GLU A 33 -2.78 14.94 19.67
N ALA A 34 -3.52 15.92 20.20
CA ALA A 34 -4.69 15.68 21.03
C ALA A 34 -5.80 14.92 20.28
N ALA A 35 -6.05 15.26 19.01
CA ALA A 35 -7.03 14.54 18.21
C ALA A 35 -6.58 13.10 17.92
N ILE A 36 -5.28 12.88 17.72
CA ILE A 36 -4.70 11.54 17.56
C ILE A 36 -4.88 10.72 18.84
N GLU A 37 -4.55 11.28 20.00
CA GLU A 37 -4.73 10.60 21.30
C GLU A 37 -6.20 10.24 21.57
N ASP A 38 -7.11 11.16 21.25
CA ASP A 38 -8.56 10.96 21.40
C ASP A 38 -9.08 9.80 20.53
N LEU A 39 -8.54 9.59 19.32
CA LEU A 39 -8.93 8.46 18.46
C LEU A 39 -8.70 7.10 19.12
N PHE A 40 -7.71 7.03 20.01
CA PHE A 40 -7.39 5.82 20.74
C PHE A 40 -8.03 5.75 22.13
N ASN A 41 -8.79 6.77 22.55
CA ASN A 41 -9.40 6.87 23.88
C ASN A 41 -8.40 6.61 25.03
N GLY A 42 -7.11 6.94 24.86
CA GLY A 42 -6.06 6.65 25.83
C GLY A 42 -5.61 5.18 25.91
N GLU A 43 -6.13 4.28 25.07
CA GLU A 43 -5.78 2.85 25.05
C GLU A 43 -4.84 2.46 23.87
N GLY A 44 -4.37 3.43 23.09
CA GLY A 44 -3.63 3.18 21.85
C GLY A 44 -2.19 2.71 22.03
N GLY A 45 -1.60 2.92 23.22
CA GLY A 45 -0.24 2.50 23.56
C GLY A 45 0.76 2.76 22.42
N THR A 46 1.44 1.69 21.98
CA THR A 46 2.48 1.77 20.93
C THR A 46 1.97 2.12 19.53
N ASP A 47 0.68 1.95 19.24
CA ASP A 47 0.09 2.35 17.95
C ASP A 47 -0.17 3.86 17.91
N CYS A 48 -0.59 4.44 19.03
CA CYS A 48 -0.76 5.89 19.16
C CYS A 48 0.59 6.60 19.05
N GLU A 49 1.61 6.14 19.79
CA GLU A 49 2.97 6.66 19.71
C GLU A 49 3.52 6.60 18.27
N TRP A 50 3.31 5.47 17.59
CA TRP A 50 3.74 5.31 16.20
C TRP A 50 3.04 6.28 15.24
N LEU A 51 1.73 6.52 15.43
CA LEU A 51 0.98 7.46 14.58
C LEU A 51 1.41 8.91 14.82
N LEU A 52 1.70 9.28 16.06
CA LEU A 52 2.27 10.59 16.41
C LEU A 52 3.64 10.79 15.76
N ASP A 53 4.50 9.77 15.79
CA ASP A 53 5.82 9.83 15.17
C ASP A 53 5.74 9.87 13.63
N LEU A 54 4.78 9.16 13.03
CA LEU A 54 4.48 9.29 11.60
C LEU A 54 4.12 10.74 11.25
N GLY A 55 3.25 11.38 12.06
CA GLY A 55 2.87 12.78 11.84
C GLY A 55 4.05 13.74 11.93
N LYS A 56 4.94 13.56 12.90
CA LYS A 56 6.19 14.35 13.01
C LYS A 56 7.09 14.14 11.80
N GLN A 57 7.23 12.90 11.32
CA GLN A 57 8.01 12.58 10.14
C GLN A 57 7.46 13.28 8.90
N MET A 58 6.14 13.21 8.69
CA MET A 58 5.48 13.88 7.57
C MET A 58 5.71 15.40 7.58
N GLN A 59 5.64 16.04 8.76
CA GLN A 59 5.94 17.48 8.89
C GLN A 59 7.40 17.80 8.59
N LEU A 60 8.34 16.98 9.10
CA LEU A 60 9.77 17.14 8.83
C LEU A 60 10.08 17.04 7.33
N GLU A 61 9.41 16.12 6.64
CA GLU A 61 9.54 15.88 5.20
C GLU A 61 8.68 16.81 4.33
N LYS A 62 7.89 17.71 4.93
CA LYS A 62 6.98 18.67 4.26
C LYS A 62 5.89 18.00 3.41
N LEU A 63 5.24 16.98 3.98
CA LEU A 63 4.23 16.13 3.34
C LEU A 63 2.81 16.37 3.85
N GLU A 64 2.56 17.56 4.41
CA GLU A 64 1.28 17.92 5.03
C GLU A 64 0.12 17.92 4.04
N GLU A 65 0.37 18.33 2.79
CA GLU A 65 -0.66 18.40 1.75
C GLU A 65 -0.74 17.13 0.89
N LYS A 66 0.41 16.54 0.54
CA LYS A 66 0.50 15.41 -0.39
C LYS A 66 1.81 14.65 -0.26
N GLY A 67 1.85 13.45 -0.85
CA GLY A 67 3.02 12.59 -0.90
C GLY A 67 3.02 11.54 0.22
N HIS A 68 4.10 10.79 0.31
CA HIS A 68 4.27 9.70 1.26
C HIS A 68 5.65 9.79 1.90
N VAL A 69 5.77 9.39 3.16
CA VAL A 69 7.05 9.42 3.88
C VAL A 69 8.11 8.58 3.18
N SER A 70 9.35 9.06 3.21
CA SER A 70 10.52 8.40 2.62
C SER A 70 10.59 6.90 2.91
N ASN A 71 10.34 6.51 4.16
CA ASN A 71 10.33 5.12 4.61
C ASN A 71 9.38 4.21 3.80
N VAL A 72 8.19 4.70 3.41
CA VAL A 72 7.25 3.88 2.61
C VAL A 72 7.55 3.98 1.12
N LEU A 73 8.16 5.08 0.65
CA LEU A 73 8.63 5.20 -0.73
C LEU A 73 9.80 4.24 -1.02
N GLU A 74 10.70 4.03 -0.05
CA GLU A 74 11.76 3.03 -0.14
C GLU A 74 11.18 1.63 -0.33
N VAL A 75 10.18 1.26 0.48
CA VAL A 75 9.51 -0.04 0.37
C VAL A 75 8.78 -0.19 -0.97
N GLN A 76 8.16 0.87 -1.49
CA GLN A 76 7.56 0.84 -2.83
C GLN A 76 8.60 0.62 -3.93
N THR A 77 9.77 1.24 -3.79
CA THR A 77 10.90 1.05 -4.71
C THR A 77 11.41 -0.38 -4.65
N GLU A 78 11.56 -0.95 -3.45
CA GLU A 78 11.93 -2.36 -3.25
C GLU A 78 10.93 -3.31 -3.90
N LEU A 79 9.63 -3.01 -3.81
CA LEU A 79 8.58 -3.80 -4.45
C LEU A 79 8.64 -3.73 -5.98
N ALA A 80 8.97 -2.57 -6.55
CA ALA A 80 9.18 -2.42 -7.99
C ALA A 80 10.38 -3.25 -8.47
N LEU A 81 11.51 -3.15 -7.76
CA LEU A 81 12.71 -3.94 -8.06
C LEU A 81 12.45 -5.45 -7.90
N LEU A 82 11.67 -5.84 -6.89
CA LEU A 82 11.28 -7.23 -6.68
C LEU A 82 10.39 -7.74 -7.81
N HIS A 83 9.46 -6.93 -8.32
CA HIS A 83 8.66 -7.28 -9.50
C HIS A 83 9.57 -7.59 -10.69
N ASP A 84 10.51 -6.69 -11.01
CA ASP A 84 11.45 -6.88 -12.12
C ASP A 84 12.30 -8.14 -11.94
N LEU A 85 12.74 -8.39 -10.70
CA LEU A 85 13.52 -9.57 -10.34
C LEU A 85 12.73 -10.86 -10.57
N LEU A 86 11.47 -10.90 -10.13
CA LEU A 86 10.61 -12.09 -10.21
C LEU A 86 10.17 -12.39 -11.64
N ILE A 87 9.93 -11.37 -12.47
CA ILE A 87 9.54 -11.54 -13.88
C ILE A 87 10.74 -11.87 -14.76
N GLY A 88 11.88 -11.23 -14.54
CA GLY A 88 13.07 -11.41 -15.34
C GLY A 88 14.00 -12.48 -14.76
N PRO A 89 15.04 -12.11 -13.98
CA PRO A 89 16.11 -13.02 -13.60
C PRO A 89 15.69 -14.29 -12.84
N MET A 90 14.65 -14.25 -12.02
CA MET A 90 14.19 -15.42 -11.25
C MET A 90 13.17 -16.28 -11.99
N GLU A 91 12.52 -15.73 -13.03
CA GLU A 91 11.45 -16.39 -13.79
C GLU A 91 10.42 -17.10 -12.89
N ASP A 92 9.96 -16.43 -11.84
CA ASP A 92 9.05 -17.02 -10.86
C ASP A 92 7.68 -17.28 -11.49
N GLU A 93 7.39 -18.54 -11.85
CA GLU A 93 6.18 -18.92 -12.58
C GLU A 93 4.89 -18.51 -11.87
N ILE A 94 4.87 -18.57 -10.54
CA ILE A 94 3.70 -18.21 -9.72
C ILE A 94 3.45 -16.71 -9.83
N TYR A 95 4.49 -15.89 -9.66
CA TYR A 95 4.36 -14.45 -9.78
C TYR A 95 4.06 -14.02 -11.21
N ALA A 96 4.78 -14.56 -12.20
CA ALA A 96 4.59 -14.24 -13.61
C ALA A 96 3.18 -14.57 -14.09
N SER A 97 2.62 -15.71 -13.66
CA SER A 97 1.23 -16.06 -13.97
C SER A 97 0.24 -15.09 -13.32
N ALA A 98 0.45 -14.71 -12.06
CA ALA A 98 -0.44 -13.77 -11.37
C ALA A 98 -0.39 -12.37 -12.01
N PHE A 99 0.82 -11.91 -12.34
CA PHE A 99 1.02 -10.62 -13.02
C PHE A 99 0.36 -10.61 -14.41
N LYS A 100 0.57 -11.64 -15.23
CA LYS A 100 -0.05 -11.73 -16.56
C LYS A 100 -1.57 -11.66 -16.53
N THR A 101 -2.20 -12.23 -15.50
CA THR A 101 -3.65 -12.13 -15.31
C THR A 101 -4.10 -10.72 -14.89
N ALA A 102 -3.28 -10.02 -14.09
CA ALA A 102 -3.58 -8.68 -13.60
C ALA A 102 -3.25 -7.57 -14.62
N GLU A 103 -2.27 -7.78 -15.49
CA GLU A 103 -1.71 -6.79 -16.41
C GLU A 103 -2.78 -6.05 -17.25
N PRO A 104 -3.76 -6.72 -17.88
CA PRO A 104 -4.80 -6.01 -18.65
C PRO A 104 -5.64 -5.07 -17.78
N MET A 105 -5.90 -5.45 -16.52
CA MET A 105 -6.66 -4.61 -15.57
C MET A 105 -5.82 -3.41 -15.10
N LEU A 106 -4.52 -3.60 -14.91
CA LEU A 106 -3.61 -2.50 -14.54
C LEU A 106 -3.50 -1.48 -15.68
N GLN A 107 -3.35 -1.93 -16.91
CA GLN A 107 -3.29 -1.08 -18.10
C GLN A 107 -4.61 -0.30 -18.30
N ASP A 108 -5.75 -0.96 -18.12
CA ASP A 108 -7.07 -0.31 -18.18
C ASP A 108 -7.22 0.79 -17.12
N LEU A 109 -6.83 0.50 -15.87
CA LEU A 109 -6.87 1.47 -14.77
C LEU A 109 -5.95 2.67 -15.02
N GLU A 110 -4.73 2.42 -15.50
CA GLU A 110 -3.77 3.46 -15.84
C GLU A 110 -4.35 4.40 -16.91
N HIS A 111 -4.83 3.84 -18.03
CA HIS A 111 -5.34 4.61 -19.16
C HIS A 111 -6.64 5.35 -18.85
N ASN A 112 -7.58 4.69 -18.16
CA ASN A 112 -8.95 5.20 -18.03
C ASN A 112 -9.23 5.89 -16.69
N LYS A 113 -8.43 5.66 -15.65
CA LYS A 113 -8.74 6.09 -14.27
C LYS A 113 -7.64 6.91 -13.59
N MET A 114 -6.38 6.78 -13.99
CA MET A 114 -5.24 7.38 -13.27
C MET A 114 -4.54 8.54 -14.01
N GLY A 115 -4.98 8.86 -15.23
CA GLY A 115 -4.43 9.95 -16.06
C GLY A 115 -3.18 9.55 -16.84
N GLU A 116 -2.80 10.35 -17.83
CA GLU A 116 -1.68 10.04 -18.73
C GLU A 116 -0.31 10.09 -18.01
N GLY A 117 0.46 9.01 -18.12
CA GLY A 117 1.83 8.89 -17.64
C GLY A 117 2.20 7.43 -17.37
N MET A 118 3.39 6.99 -17.77
CA MET A 118 3.86 5.63 -17.48
C MET A 118 4.08 5.46 -15.99
N ARG A 119 3.38 4.50 -15.37
CA ARG A 119 3.55 4.07 -14.00
C ARG A 119 4.08 2.65 -13.95
N HIS A 120 4.81 2.35 -12.89
CA HIS A 120 5.25 0.97 -12.67
C HIS A 120 4.05 0.08 -12.30
N PRO A 121 3.96 -1.18 -12.77
CA PRO A 121 2.83 -2.05 -12.46
C PRO A 121 2.53 -2.21 -10.97
N THR A 122 3.56 -2.21 -10.11
CA THR A 122 3.41 -2.28 -8.66
C THR A 122 2.80 -1.01 -8.06
N GLU A 123 3.10 0.16 -8.62
CA GLU A 123 2.52 1.44 -8.21
C GLU A 123 1.03 1.50 -8.59
N THR A 124 0.70 1.08 -9.81
CA THR A 124 -0.69 0.99 -10.28
C THR A 124 -1.49 0.00 -9.42
N MET A 125 -0.90 -1.15 -9.10
CA MET A 125 -1.50 -2.15 -8.21
C MET A 125 -1.77 -1.58 -6.80
N LEU A 126 -0.79 -0.93 -6.17
CA LEU A 126 -0.95 -0.32 -4.85
C LEU A 126 -2.02 0.77 -4.86
N THR A 127 -1.99 1.65 -5.86
CA THR A 127 -2.97 2.73 -6.02
C THR A 127 -4.39 2.17 -6.20
N ALA A 128 -4.56 1.12 -7.01
CA ALA A 128 -5.84 0.46 -7.22
C ALA A 128 -6.39 -0.16 -5.93
N LEU A 129 -5.55 -0.88 -5.18
CA LEU A 129 -5.92 -1.49 -3.92
C LEU A 129 -6.26 -0.45 -2.85
N TYR A 130 -5.52 0.65 -2.80
CA TYR A 130 -5.81 1.74 -1.87
C TYR A 130 -7.10 2.47 -2.22
N GLY A 131 -7.32 2.81 -3.50
CA GLY A 131 -8.57 3.41 -3.96
C GLY A 131 -9.78 2.55 -3.59
N TRP A 132 -9.67 1.23 -3.76
CA TRP A 132 -10.69 0.30 -3.31
C TRP A 132 -10.90 0.32 -1.79
N LEU A 133 -9.82 0.35 -1.00
CA LEU A 133 -9.92 0.43 0.46
C LEU A 133 -10.66 1.71 0.89
N VAL A 134 -10.37 2.83 0.23
CA VAL A 134 -11.05 4.12 0.47
C VAL A 134 -12.54 4.04 0.16
N LEU A 135 -12.94 3.49 -0.99
CA LEU A 135 -14.35 3.31 -1.35
C LEU A 135 -15.08 2.45 -0.31
N LYS A 136 -14.43 1.37 0.15
CA LYS A 136 -14.99 0.49 1.19
C LYS A 136 -15.16 1.22 2.52
N MET A 137 -14.22 2.06 2.92
CA MET A 137 -14.32 2.88 4.15
C MET A 137 -15.50 3.86 4.08
N ARG A 138 -15.83 4.36 2.89
CA ARG A 138 -16.99 5.23 2.65
C ARG A 138 -18.33 4.49 2.59
N LYS A 139 -18.33 3.15 2.73
CA LYS A 139 -19.51 2.28 2.59
C LYS A 139 -20.21 2.45 1.23
N GLU A 140 -19.44 2.75 0.19
CA GLU A 140 -19.97 2.81 -1.17
C GLU A 140 -20.15 1.39 -1.72
N ASP A 141 -21.31 1.12 -2.33
CA ASP A 141 -21.60 -0.17 -2.95
C ASP A 141 -20.72 -0.37 -4.18
N LEU A 142 -19.92 -1.43 -4.16
CA LEU A 142 -19.04 -1.76 -5.27
C LEU A 142 -19.79 -2.54 -6.33
N THR A 143 -19.69 -2.09 -7.58
CA THR A 143 -20.23 -2.84 -8.71
C THR A 143 -19.54 -4.21 -8.81
N LEU A 144 -20.26 -5.21 -9.30
CA LEU A 144 -19.72 -6.56 -9.52
C LEU A 144 -18.52 -6.53 -10.47
N GLU A 145 -18.55 -5.62 -11.43
CA GLU A 145 -17.47 -5.33 -12.37
C GLU A 145 -16.19 -4.87 -11.65
N THR A 146 -16.30 -3.91 -10.73
CA THR A 146 -15.16 -3.42 -9.94
C THR A 146 -14.56 -4.51 -9.07
N GLN A 147 -15.41 -5.33 -8.43
CA GLN A 147 -14.94 -6.44 -7.60
C GLN A 147 -14.20 -7.50 -8.42
N SER A 148 -14.71 -7.80 -9.62
CA SER A 148 -14.11 -8.78 -10.53
C SER A 148 -12.78 -8.29 -11.09
N ALA A 149 -12.67 -7.00 -11.44
CA ALA A 149 -11.43 -6.39 -11.91
C ALA A 149 -10.34 -6.33 -10.83
N LEU A 150 -10.73 -6.25 -9.55
CA LEU A 150 -9.78 -6.18 -8.43
C LEU A 150 -9.19 -7.54 -8.04
N GLN A 151 -9.90 -8.64 -8.31
CA GLN A 151 -9.46 -9.96 -7.87
C GLN A 151 -8.07 -10.34 -8.43
N PRO A 152 -7.77 -10.19 -9.74
CA PRO A 152 -6.43 -10.40 -10.28
C PRO A 152 -5.36 -9.51 -9.64
N ILE A 153 -5.69 -8.24 -9.36
CA ILE A 153 -4.77 -7.27 -8.74
C ILE A 153 -4.41 -7.70 -7.31
N ARG A 154 -5.40 -8.19 -6.55
CA ARG A 154 -5.17 -8.75 -5.21
C ARG A 154 -4.31 -10.02 -5.25
N GLU A 155 -4.52 -10.88 -6.24
CA GLU A 155 -3.72 -12.08 -6.42
C GLU A 155 -2.26 -11.76 -6.75
N MET A 156 -2.02 -10.80 -7.65
CA MET A 156 -0.69 -10.25 -7.92
C MET A 156 -0.04 -9.69 -6.65
N ALA A 157 -0.76 -8.89 -5.85
CA ALA A 157 -0.23 -8.32 -4.61
C ALA A 157 0.17 -9.40 -3.60
N ASN A 158 -0.68 -10.41 -3.42
CA ASN A 158 -0.38 -11.54 -2.52
C ASN A 158 0.81 -12.37 -3.04
N ALA A 159 0.94 -12.55 -4.35
CA ALA A 159 2.08 -13.23 -4.95
C ALA A 159 3.37 -12.44 -4.75
N LEU A 160 3.34 -11.12 -4.92
CA LEU A 160 4.48 -10.24 -4.69
C LEU A 160 4.90 -10.24 -3.22
N ALA A 161 3.94 -10.18 -2.29
CA ALA A 161 4.21 -10.25 -0.86
C ALA A 161 4.89 -11.58 -0.46
N ARG A 162 4.45 -12.71 -1.04
CA ARG A 162 5.11 -14.00 -0.85
C ARG A 162 6.52 -14.01 -1.44
N GLY A 163 6.71 -13.42 -2.62
CA GLY A 163 8.04 -13.26 -3.23
C GLY A 163 8.99 -12.47 -2.32
N HIS A 164 8.48 -11.41 -1.68
CA HIS A 164 9.26 -10.60 -0.74
C HIS A 164 9.72 -11.42 0.47
N VAL A 165 8.83 -12.24 1.06
CA VAL A 165 9.19 -13.15 2.16
C VAL A 165 10.27 -14.14 1.71
N ARG A 166 10.13 -14.77 0.53
CA ARG A 166 11.14 -15.71 0.03
C ARG A 166 12.51 -15.06 -0.18
N VAL A 167 12.55 -13.92 -0.85
CA VAL A 167 13.81 -13.26 -1.26
C VAL A 167 14.52 -12.61 -0.07
N TYR A 168 13.78 -11.93 0.81
CA TYR A 168 14.38 -11.11 1.88
C TYR A 168 14.38 -11.78 3.25
N GLN A 169 13.51 -12.77 3.49
CA GLN A 169 13.45 -13.50 4.77
C GLN A 169 13.98 -14.93 4.65
N GLY A 170 14.22 -15.43 3.42
CA GLY A 170 14.85 -16.74 3.18
C GLY A 170 14.01 -17.95 3.59
N ILE A 171 12.68 -17.79 3.66
CA ILE A 171 11.70 -18.84 3.99
C ILE A 171 11.07 -19.40 2.71
#